data_AF-A0A812LSR5-F1
#
_entry.id   AF-A0A812LSR5-F1
#
_cell.length_a   1.000
_cell.length_b   1.000
_cell.length_c   1.000
_cell.angle_alpha   90.00
_cell.angle_beta   90.00
_cell.angle_gamma   90.00
#
_symmetry.space_group_name_H-M   'P 1'
#
loop_
_entity.id
_entity.type
_entity.pdbx_description
1 polymer ?
#
loop_
_entity_poly.entity_id
_entity_poly.type
_entity_poly.pdbx_seq_one_letter_code
_entity_poly.pdbx_strand_id
1 'polypeptide(L)'
;MVKGFSPFPAPKRGVSRMVLKKPSGKKTSSWNKVAYQRHSQGGGFLRVDQTKWRRTIQELIKASDTSIIKILKKDKFLPEWSGAVCPKCEAGVLGPLQAHAGRNGLWHRCNKKHCQQYVSPIHLHPIFTTTPGPEGHSLQMQSAALLLRLCSVPLSIIHLVTHINHKALEKMSRNLTLLRKSHVLKVEKRILFGGAPRAWRDVEVDEATFDKKTLEPYELSDTDQNAGKNTLWEQWGGLVQRGCPKTLVLVKLNPAVTVSRAPGPGAMRKIDWKPIAHKYLKNRRVILHSDSARSYRMKVPGMLHDAVVHQKKRVKRGGKWIWKKPTFVKVSSHKLPDGRTIKTKAGTQIIDRAWRFIKDRLRRNQRAKAGSSFLAAQVRSAQWEYWHRNEDLWACTGALLEEYTTGFAKRPAL
;
A
#
# COMPACT_ATOMS: atom_id res chain seq x y z
N MET A 1 44.36 -23.54 -7.89
CA MET A 1 43.74 -22.73 -8.97
C MET A 1 42.36 -23.30 -9.25
N VAL A 2 41.27 -22.53 -9.10
CA VAL A 2 39.92 -23.01 -9.44
C VAL A 2 39.77 -22.90 -10.96
N LYS A 3 39.62 -24.03 -11.66
CA LYS A 3 39.32 -24.08 -13.10
C LYS A 3 38.13 -23.16 -13.39
N GLY A 4 38.36 -22.17 -14.25
CA GLY A 4 37.39 -21.14 -14.58
C GLY A 4 36.15 -21.73 -15.25
N PHE A 5 34.97 -21.37 -14.78
CA PHE A 5 33.71 -21.65 -15.44
C PHE A 5 33.67 -20.89 -16.78
N SER A 6 33.90 -21.60 -17.88
CA SER A 6 33.92 -21.08 -19.26
C SER A 6 32.79 -21.70 -20.08
N PRO A 7 31.53 -21.28 -19.89
CA PRO A 7 30.40 -21.78 -20.66
C PRO A 7 30.48 -21.25 -22.11
N PHE A 8 30.19 -22.11 -23.07
CA PHE A 8 30.06 -21.78 -24.50
C PHE A 8 28.60 -21.99 -24.95
N PRO A 9 27.98 -21.05 -25.67
CA PRO A 9 28.53 -19.76 -26.08
C PRO A 9 28.81 -18.84 -24.88
N ALA A 10 29.83 -17.98 -25.04
CA ALA A 10 30.24 -17.07 -23.99
C ALA A 10 29.02 -16.25 -23.48
N PRO A 11 28.79 -16.16 -22.15
CA PRO A 11 27.62 -15.47 -21.66
C PRO A 11 27.71 -13.99 -22.04
N LYS A 12 26.56 -13.41 -22.43
CA LYS A 12 26.44 -11.95 -22.61
C LYS A 12 27.06 -11.24 -21.40
N ARG A 13 27.79 -10.12 -21.61
CA ARG A 13 28.58 -9.40 -20.58
C ARG A 13 27.89 -9.25 -19.21
N GLY A 14 26.56 -9.05 -19.19
CA GLY A 14 25.76 -8.97 -17.96
C GLY A 14 25.69 -10.29 -17.17
N VAL A 15 25.54 -11.41 -17.85
CA VAL A 15 25.48 -12.76 -17.27
C VAL A 15 26.85 -13.18 -16.73
N SER A 16 27.93 -12.94 -17.49
CA SER A 16 29.30 -13.17 -17.00
C SER A 16 29.62 -12.39 -15.73
N ARG A 17 29.17 -11.13 -15.61
CA ARG A 17 29.32 -10.34 -14.37
C ARG A 17 28.52 -10.93 -13.20
N MET A 18 27.40 -11.59 -13.47
CA MET A 18 26.57 -12.24 -12.45
C MET A 18 27.21 -13.54 -11.96
N VAL A 19 27.74 -14.34 -12.86
CA VAL A 19 28.45 -15.60 -12.57
C VAL A 19 29.76 -15.35 -11.83
N LEU A 20 30.50 -14.30 -12.22
CA LEU A 20 31.76 -13.90 -11.57
C LEU A 20 31.56 -13.08 -10.28
N LYS A 21 30.32 -12.84 -9.83
CA LYS A 21 30.09 -12.20 -8.52
C LYS A 21 30.60 -13.15 -7.43
N LYS A 22 31.78 -12.85 -6.89
CA LYS A 22 32.26 -13.47 -5.65
C LYS A 22 31.14 -13.41 -4.59
N PRO A 23 30.84 -14.53 -3.91
CA PRO A 23 29.91 -14.53 -2.80
C PRO A 23 30.28 -13.43 -1.81
N SER A 24 29.28 -12.78 -1.22
CA SER A 24 29.53 -11.87 -0.10
C SER A 24 30.30 -12.61 0.98
N GLY A 25 31.41 -12.05 1.47
CA GLY A 25 32.14 -12.62 2.60
C GLY A 25 31.21 -12.91 3.79
N LYS A 26 31.46 -14.03 4.49
CA LYS A 26 30.68 -14.44 5.66
C LYS A 26 30.58 -13.29 6.65
N LYS A 27 29.38 -13.02 7.14
CA LYS A 27 29.15 -12.01 8.19
C LYS A 27 29.75 -12.51 9.50
N THR A 28 30.20 -11.59 10.35
CA THR A 28 30.76 -11.92 11.66
C THR A 28 29.68 -12.49 12.59
N SER A 29 30.09 -13.32 13.56
CA SER A 29 29.18 -13.84 14.60
C SER A 29 28.45 -12.70 15.32
N SER A 30 29.15 -11.60 15.63
CA SER A 30 28.56 -10.39 16.22
C SER A 30 27.47 -9.75 15.37
N TRP A 31 27.57 -9.80 14.04
CA TRP A 31 26.53 -9.30 13.13
C TRP A 31 25.31 -10.21 13.11
N ASN A 32 25.51 -11.52 13.21
CA ASN A 32 24.43 -12.51 13.24
C ASN A 32 23.61 -12.42 14.55
N LYS A 33 24.27 -12.15 15.68
CA LYS A 33 23.61 -11.99 17.00
C LYS A 33 22.63 -10.81 17.08
N VAL A 34 22.82 -9.76 16.27
CA VAL A 34 21.92 -8.59 16.27
C VAL A 34 20.75 -8.86 15.32
N ALA A 35 19.53 -8.97 15.85
CA ALA A 35 18.33 -9.09 15.04
C ALA A 35 18.09 -7.83 14.19
N TYR A 36 17.66 -8.00 12.94
CA TYR A 36 17.31 -6.85 12.10
C TYR A 36 15.98 -6.21 12.54
N GLN A 37 15.02 -7.05 12.91
CA GLN A 37 13.77 -6.65 13.57
C GLN A 37 13.86 -7.08 15.03
N ARG A 38 14.04 -6.12 15.95
CA ARG A 38 14.11 -6.42 17.40
C ARG A 38 12.74 -6.73 18.01
N HIS A 39 11.68 -6.33 17.32
CA HIS A 39 10.31 -6.40 17.79
C HIS A 39 9.41 -6.83 16.65
N SER A 40 9.31 -8.14 16.41
CA SER A 40 8.36 -8.69 15.44
C SER A 40 6.98 -8.77 16.08
N GLN A 41 6.04 -7.92 15.66
CA GLN A 41 4.61 -8.09 15.97
C GLN A 41 3.85 -8.74 14.81
N GLY A 42 4.57 -9.24 13.80
CA GLY A 42 3.99 -9.98 12.68
C GLY A 42 4.96 -11.06 12.21
N GLY A 43 4.40 -12.15 11.69
CA GLY A 43 5.16 -13.19 11.00
C GLY A 43 5.95 -12.62 9.82
N GLY A 44 6.88 -13.42 9.29
CA GLY A 44 7.64 -13.08 8.09
C GLY A 44 6.76 -12.72 6.89
N PHE A 45 7.37 -12.39 5.76
CA PHE A 45 6.62 -12.23 4.52
C PHE A 45 5.97 -13.56 4.17
N LEU A 46 4.64 -13.66 4.26
CA LEU A 46 3.91 -14.85 3.85
C LEU A 46 3.86 -14.84 2.32
N ARG A 47 4.18 -15.97 1.69
CA ARG A 47 4.02 -16.05 0.24
C ARG A 47 2.52 -16.11 -0.09
N VAL A 48 2.12 -15.54 -1.23
CA VAL A 48 0.70 -15.45 -1.60
C VAL A 48 0.05 -16.83 -1.74
N ASP A 49 0.82 -17.83 -2.21
CA ASP A 49 0.44 -19.25 -2.28
C ASP A 49 0.21 -19.90 -0.91
N GLN A 50 0.71 -19.28 0.16
CA GLN A 50 0.57 -19.74 1.54
C GLN A 50 -0.51 -18.96 2.30
N THR A 51 -1.06 -17.89 1.72
CA THR A 51 -2.18 -17.14 2.30
C THR A 51 -3.45 -17.99 2.21
N LYS A 52 -4.01 -18.36 3.37
CA LYS A 52 -5.32 -19.02 3.42
C LYS A 52 -6.40 -17.98 3.15
N TRP A 53 -7.03 -18.05 1.99
CA TRP A 53 -8.17 -17.22 1.63
C TRP A 53 -9.46 -17.81 2.20
N ARG A 54 -10.32 -16.96 2.76
CA ARG A 54 -11.62 -17.36 3.31
C ARG A 54 -12.59 -17.89 2.26
N ARG A 55 -12.44 -17.45 1.00
CA ARG A 55 -13.30 -17.83 -0.14
C ARG A 55 -12.50 -18.26 -1.34
N THR A 56 -13.11 -19.12 -2.15
CA THR A 56 -12.59 -19.51 -3.47
C THR A 56 -13.51 -19.03 -4.57
N ILE A 57 -12.98 -18.94 -5.79
CA ILE A 57 -13.78 -18.56 -6.98
C ILE A 57 -14.90 -19.58 -7.22
N GLN A 58 -14.60 -20.87 -7.08
CA GLN A 58 -15.58 -21.93 -7.30
C GLN A 58 -16.76 -21.83 -6.33
N GLU A 59 -16.49 -21.53 -5.06
CA GLU A 59 -17.52 -21.32 -4.05
C GLU A 59 -18.43 -20.12 -4.40
N LEU A 60 -17.85 -18.99 -4.82
CA LEU A 60 -18.60 -17.79 -5.17
C LEU A 60 -19.46 -17.98 -6.44
N ILE A 61 -18.95 -18.68 -7.45
CA ILE A 61 -19.65 -18.89 -8.73
C ILE A 61 -20.78 -19.91 -8.58
N LYS A 62 -20.56 -21.00 -7.84
CA LYS A 62 -21.57 -22.07 -7.65
C LYS A 62 -22.68 -21.70 -6.66
N ALA A 63 -22.54 -20.58 -5.95
CA ALA A 63 -23.53 -20.11 -5.01
C ALA A 63 -24.85 -19.73 -5.71
N SER A 64 -25.98 -20.27 -5.24
CA SER A 64 -27.31 -19.75 -5.60
C SER A 64 -27.51 -18.31 -5.11
N ASP A 65 -28.47 -17.58 -5.68
CA ASP A 65 -28.75 -16.18 -5.32
C ASP A 65 -28.97 -15.96 -3.82
N THR A 66 -29.66 -16.90 -3.16
CA THR A 66 -29.85 -16.85 -1.71
C THR A 66 -28.55 -17.09 -0.96
N SER A 67 -27.75 -18.07 -1.41
CA SER A 67 -26.50 -18.44 -0.74
C SER A 67 -25.40 -17.39 -0.91
N ILE A 68 -25.28 -16.75 -2.08
CA ILE A 68 -24.28 -15.69 -2.29
C ILE A 68 -24.55 -14.48 -1.40
N ILE A 69 -25.83 -14.12 -1.21
CA ILE A 69 -26.19 -13.03 -0.29
C ILE A 69 -25.85 -13.41 1.15
N LYS A 70 -26.13 -14.65 1.57
CA LYS A 70 -25.73 -15.15 2.90
C LYS A 70 -24.22 -15.13 3.09
N ILE A 71 -23.45 -15.56 2.09
CA ILE A 71 -21.98 -15.52 2.08
C ILE A 71 -21.48 -14.08 2.26
N LEU A 72 -21.98 -13.15 1.44
CA LEU A 72 -21.51 -11.76 1.45
C LEU A 72 -21.96 -11.01 2.71
N LYS A 73 -23.12 -11.31 3.28
CA LYS A 73 -23.52 -10.81 4.62
C LYS A 73 -22.58 -11.33 5.71
N LYS A 74 -22.33 -12.65 5.74
CA LYS A 74 -21.40 -13.28 6.71
C LYS A 74 -19.98 -12.73 6.60
N ASP A 75 -19.57 -12.36 5.39
CA ASP A 75 -18.25 -11.79 5.09
C ASP A 75 -18.24 -10.27 5.17
N LYS A 76 -19.35 -9.65 5.57
CA LYS A 76 -19.50 -8.20 5.83
C LYS A 76 -19.39 -7.31 4.59
N PHE A 77 -19.57 -7.88 3.41
CA PHE A 77 -19.69 -7.12 2.17
C PHE A 77 -21.05 -6.42 2.07
N LEU A 78 -22.13 -7.08 2.49
CA LEU A 78 -23.48 -6.52 2.42
C LEU A 78 -23.96 -6.07 3.81
N PRO A 79 -24.59 -4.88 3.91
CA PRO A 79 -25.23 -4.45 5.15
C PRO A 79 -26.50 -5.26 5.43
N GLU A 80 -26.95 -5.21 6.67
CA GLU A 80 -28.26 -5.73 7.04
C GLU A 80 -29.33 -4.65 6.80
N TRP A 81 -30.14 -4.86 5.76
CA TRP A 81 -31.22 -3.95 5.38
C TRP A 81 -32.55 -4.33 6.03
N SER A 82 -32.74 -5.58 6.46
CA SER A 82 -33.98 -5.97 7.14
C SER A 82 -34.12 -5.22 8.46
N GLY A 83 -35.25 -4.53 8.64
CA GLY A 83 -35.49 -3.67 9.79
C GLY A 83 -34.88 -2.26 9.68
N ALA A 84 -34.12 -1.96 8.62
CA ALA A 84 -33.56 -0.63 8.40
C ALA A 84 -34.62 0.36 7.89
N VAL A 85 -34.43 1.65 8.18
CA VAL A 85 -35.24 2.74 7.62
C VAL A 85 -35.07 2.79 6.10
N CYS A 86 -36.18 2.90 5.39
CA CYS A 86 -36.23 2.93 3.94
C CYS A 86 -35.46 4.15 3.41
N PRO A 87 -34.42 3.98 2.58
CA PRO A 87 -33.60 5.08 2.09
C PRO A 87 -34.34 6.01 1.11
N LYS A 88 -35.55 5.63 0.65
CA LYS A 88 -36.33 6.43 -0.31
C LYS A 88 -37.32 7.38 0.36
N CYS A 89 -38.05 6.89 1.38
CA CYS A 89 -39.06 7.69 2.08
C CYS A 89 -38.64 8.12 3.49
N GLU A 90 -37.48 7.66 3.95
CA GLU A 90 -36.88 7.96 5.26
C GLU A 90 -37.77 7.71 6.48
N ALA A 91 -38.86 6.95 6.32
CA ALA A 91 -39.87 6.75 7.36
C ALA A 91 -40.37 5.31 7.47
N GLY A 92 -40.53 4.61 6.34
CA GLY A 92 -40.92 3.19 6.37
C GLY A 92 -39.77 2.27 6.76
N VAL A 93 -40.09 1.06 7.19
CA VAL A 93 -39.13 0.02 7.54
C VAL A 93 -39.06 -1.02 6.42
N LEU A 94 -37.85 -1.46 6.10
CA LEU A 94 -37.62 -2.51 5.11
C LEU A 94 -37.90 -3.89 5.70
N GLY A 95 -38.76 -4.66 5.03
CA GLY A 95 -39.10 -6.02 5.40
C GLY A 95 -37.97 -7.05 5.16
N PRO A 96 -38.27 -8.35 5.39
CA PRO A 96 -37.35 -9.42 5.08
C PRO A 96 -36.99 -9.47 3.59
N LEU A 97 -35.80 -10.00 3.30
CA LEU A 97 -35.33 -10.22 1.95
C LEU A 97 -36.08 -11.41 1.32
N GLN A 98 -36.87 -11.18 0.27
CA GLN A 98 -37.74 -12.20 -0.34
C GLN A 98 -37.77 -12.08 -1.86
N ALA A 99 -38.16 -13.15 -2.55
CA ALA A 99 -38.49 -13.10 -3.98
C ALA A 99 -39.86 -12.44 -4.16
N HIS A 100 -40.01 -11.62 -5.19
CA HIS A 100 -41.27 -10.95 -5.51
C HIS A 100 -41.67 -11.24 -6.95
N ALA A 101 -42.96 -11.47 -7.17
CA ALA A 101 -43.49 -11.73 -8.51
C ALA A 101 -43.12 -10.58 -9.47
N GLY A 102 -42.64 -10.93 -10.66
CA GLY A 102 -42.20 -9.96 -11.68
C GLY A 102 -40.85 -9.28 -11.42
N ARG A 103 -40.08 -9.72 -10.41
CA ARG A 103 -38.70 -9.23 -10.17
C ARG A 103 -37.70 -10.38 -10.13
N ASN A 104 -36.59 -10.19 -10.82
CA ASN A 104 -35.46 -11.11 -10.74
C ASN A 104 -34.67 -10.89 -9.45
N GLY A 105 -34.38 -11.97 -8.73
CA GLY A 105 -33.60 -11.95 -7.49
C GLY A 105 -34.41 -11.59 -6.24
N LEU A 106 -33.68 -11.38 -5.14
CA LEU A 106 -34.29 -11.09 -3.84
C LEU A 106 -34.29 -9.58 -3.53
N TRP A 107 -35.39 -9.09 -2.97
CA TRP A 107 -35.61 -7.68 -2.68
C TRP A 107 -36.23 -7.46 -1.30
N HIS A 108 -35.88 -6.33 -0.67
CA HIS A 108 -36.58 -5.80 0.49
C HIS A 108 -37.74 -4.93 0.02
N ARG A 109 -38.88 -4.96 0.72
CA ARG A 109 -40.02 -4.06 0.45
C ARG A 109 -40.24 -3.12 1.64
N CYS A 110 -40.43 -1.84 1.37
CA CYS A 110 -40.82 -0.86 2.39
C CYS A 110 -42.26 -1.11 2.86
N ASN A 111 -42.50 -1.10 4.17
CA ASN A 111 -43.84 -1.30 4.75
C ASN A 111 -44.73 -0.04 4.75
N LYS A 112 -44.16 1.17 4.56
CA LYS A 112 -44.94 2.41 4.61
C LYS A 112 -45.91 2.50 3.44
N LYS A 113 -47.19 2.72 3.77
CA LYS A 113 -48.26 3.01 2.80
C LYS A 113 -47.82 4.19 1.92
N HIS A 114 -48.12 4.12 0.62
CA HIS A 114 -47.69 5.08 -0.41
C HIS A 114 -46.20 5.10 -0.77
N CYS A 115 -45.31 4.37 -0.05
CA CYS A 115 -43.95 4.14 -0.50
C CYS A 115 -43.82 2.78 -1.18
N GLN A 116 -43.96 1.69 -0.43
CA GLN A 116 -43.88 0.29 -0.91
C GLN A 116 -42.70 -0.02 -1.86
N GLN A 117 -41.65 0.81 -1.82
CA GLN A 117 -40.49 0.73 -2.71
C GLN A 117 -39.73 -0.57 -2.46
N TYR A 118 -39.23 -1.15 -3.54
CA TYR A 118 -38.31 -2.29 -3.49
C TYR A 118 -36.86 -1.81 -3.43
N VAL A 119 -36.10 -2.35 -2.49
CA VAL A 119 -34.69 -2.04 -2.25
C VAL A 119 -33.86 -3.30 -2.43
N SER A 120 -32.85 -3.21 -3.31
CA SER A 120 -31.90 -4.31 -3.57
C SER A 120 -30.99 -4.51 -2.37
N PRO A 121 -30.56 -5.75 -2.06
CA PRO A 121 -29.57 -6.00 -1.00
C PRO A 121 -28.23 -5.29 -1.26
N ILE A 122 -27.94 -4.93 -2.51
CA ILE A 122 -26.74 -4.18 -2.92
C ILE A 122 -27.02 -2.69 -3.17
N HIS A 123 -28.15 -2.16 -2.68
CA HIS A 123 -28.48 -0.75 -2.84
C HIS A 123 -27.37 0.16 -2.27
N LEU A 124 -26.95 1.17 -3.04
CA LEU A 124 -25.84 2.08 -2.75
C LEU A 124 -24.51 1.40 -2.41
N HIS A 125 -24.34 0.13 -2.78
CA HIS A 125 -23.12 -0.58 -2.51
C HIS A 125 -21.98 -0.01 -3.39
N PRO A 126 -20.80 0.29 -2.82
CA PRO A 126 -19.76 1.02 -3.55
C PRO A 126 -19.03 0.16 -4.59
N ILE A 127 -19.12 -1.18 -4.50
CA ILE A 127 -18.42 -2.12 -5.38
C ILE A 127 -19.38 -2.81 -6.34
N PHE A 128 -20.32 -3.60 -5.82
CA PHE A 128 -21.36 -4.27 -6.61
C PHE A 128 -22.40 -3.31 -7.17
N THR A 129 -22.83 -3.58 -8.40
CA THR A 129 -23.83 -2.78 -9.10
C THR A 129 -25.02 -3.63 -9.53
N THR A 130 -26.22 -3.07 -9.43
CA THR A 130 -27.41 -3.62 -10.08
C THR A 130 -27.61 -2.89 -11.41
N THR A 131 -27.38 -3.56 -12.53
CA THR A 131 -27.69 -3.01 -13.85
C THR A 131 -28.81 -3.84 -14.46
N PRO A 132 -29.98 -3.25 -14.76
CA PRO A 132 -31.00 -3.94 -15.53
C PRO A 132 -30.54 -4.13 -16.99
N GLY A 133 -30.85 -5.27 -17.59
CA GLY A 133 -30.52 -5.58 -18.99
C GLY A 133 -29.38 -6.57 -19.18
N PRO A 134 -29.02 -6.87 -20.45
CA PRO A 134 -28.07 -7.94 -20.80
C PRO A 134 -26.63 -7.67 -20.36
N GLU A 135 -26.28 -6.40 -20.08
CA GLU A 135 -24.96 -6.03 -19.54
C GLU A 135 -24.87 -6.20 -18.01
N GLY A 136 -25.97 -6.57 -17.35
CA GLY A 136 -26.00 -6.86 -15.92
C GLY A 136 -25.33 -8.21 -15.60
N HIS A 137 -24.38 -8.21 -14.68
CA HIS A 137 -23.72 -9.43 -14.21
C HIS A 137 -24.27 -9.87 -12.86
N SER A 138 -24.39 -11.19 -12.66
CA SER A 138 -24.82 -11.77 -11.39
C SER A 138 -23.88 -11.39 -10.24
N LEU A 139 -24.40 -11.41 -9.01
CA LEU A 139 -23.62 -11.05 -7.82
C LEU A 139 -22.45 -12.03 -7.60
N GLN A 140 -22.65 -13.30 -7.98
CA GLN A 140 -21.65 -14.36 -8.02
C GLN A 140 -20.47 -13.96 -8.90
N MET A 141 -20.76 -13.54 -10.14
CA MET A 141 -19.73 -13.17 -11.12
C MET A 141 -19.00 -11.89 -10.70
N GLN A 142 -19.72 -10.89 -10.18
CA GLN A 142 -19.11 -9.68 -9.63
C GLN A 142 -18.22 -9.99 -8.41
N SER A 143 -18.62 -10.92 -7.54
CA SER A 143 -17.85 -11.36 -6.38
C SER A 143 -16.57 -12.10 -6.78
N ALA A 144 -16.66 -12.99 -7.78
CA ALA A 144 -15.52 -13.70 -8.34
C ALA A 144 -14.51 -12.72 -8.98
N ALA A 145 -14.99 -11.75 -9.76
CA ALA A 145 -14.15 -10.70 -10.35
C ALA A 145 -13.46 -9.84 -9.28
N LEU A 146 -14.15 -9.52 -8.18
CA LEU A 146 -13.57 -8.81 -7.06
C LEU A 146 -12.47 -9.65 -6.38
N LEU A 147 -12.71 -10.94 -6.12
CA LEU A 147 -11.71 -11.84 -5.54
C LEU A 147 -10.46 -11.92 -6.41
N LEU A 148 -10.62 -12.10 -7.73
CA LEU A 148 -9.51 -12.06 -8.69
C LEU A 148 -8.74 -10.74 -8.62
N ARG A 149 -9.46 -9.62 -8.50
CA ARG A 149 -8.83 -8.30 -8.37
C ARG A 149 -8.02 -8.19 -7.07
N LEU A 150 -8.53 -8.71 -5.95
CA LEU A 150 -7.81 -8.75 -4.67
C LEU A 150 -6.55 -9.63 -4.74
N CYS A 151 -6.58 -10.69 -5.56
CA CYS A 151 -5.41 -11.50 -5.91
C CYS A 151 -4.43 -10.78 -6.87
N SER A 152 -4.62 -9.49 -7.13
CA SER A 152 -3.80 -8.68 -8.04
C SER A 152 -3.80 -9.13 -9.51
N VAL A 153 -4.83 -9.88 -9.95
CA VAL A 153 -4.98 -10.26 -11.36
C VAL A 153 -5.22 -9.00 -12.21
N PRO A 154 -4.57 -8.86 -13.39
CA PRO A 154 -4.78 -7.72 -14.28
C PRO A 154 -6.23 -7.64 -14.78
N LEU A 155 -6.78 -6.42 -14.89
CA LEU A 155 -8.17 -6.21 -15.31
C LEU A 155 -8.49 -6.81 -16.69
N SER A 156 -7.52 -6.80 -17.61
CA SER A 156 -7.66 -7.42 -18.93
C SER A 156 -7.87 -8.93 -18.84
N ILE A 157 -7.15 -9.61 -17.93
CA ILE A 157 -7.32 -11.05 -17.72
C ILE A 157 -8.66 -11.35 -17.04
N ILE A 158 -9.07 -10.52 -16.07
CA ILE A 158 -10.39 -10.66 -15.44
C ILE A 158 -11.50 -10.50 -16.48
N HIS A 159 -11.39 -9.49 -17.37
CA HIS A 159 -12.32 -9.29 -18.47
C HIS A 159 -12.42 -10.53 -19.37
N LEU A 160 -11.28 -11.10 -19.78
CA LEU A 160 -11.25 -12.29 -20.63
C LEU A 160 -11.86 -13.53 -19.96
N VAL A 161 -11.61 -13.75 -18.67
CA VAL A 161 -12.06 -14.96 -17.96
C VAL A 161 -13.52 -14.86 -17.50
N THR A 162 -13.99 -13.66 -17.16
CA THR A 162 -15.34 -13.46 -16.60
C THR A 162 -16.35 -12.93 -17.62
N HIS A 163 -15.89 -12.51 -18.80
CA HIS A 163 -16.67 -11.75 -19.79
C HIS A 163 -17.33 -10.48 -19.25
N ILE A 164 -16.95 -9.99 -18.06
CA ILE A 164 -17.42 -8.72 -17.53
C ILE A 164 -16.80 -7.58 -18.34
N ASN A 165 -17.62 -6.63 -18.80
CA ASN A 165 -17.15 -5.45 -19.53
C ASN A 165 -16.00 -4.74 -18.78
N HIS A 166 -14.91 -4.43 -19.49
CA HIS A 166 -13.73 -3.77 -18.91
C HIS A 166 -14.06 -2.46 -18.18
N LYS A 167 -15.06 -1.68 -18.64
CA LYS A 167 -15.50 -0.45 -17.97
C LYS A 167 -16.10 -0.72 -16.59
N ALA A 168 -16.86 -1.81 -16.44
CA ALA A 168 -17.42 -2.22 -15.14
C ALA A 168 -16.30 -2.64 -14.18
N LEU A 169 -15.31 -3.38 -14.66
CA LEU A 169 -14.13 -3.78 -13.88
C LEU A 169 -13.26 -2.58 -13.48
N GLU A 170 -13.07 -1.61 -14.38
CA GLU A 170 -12.38 -0.36 -14.08
C GLU A 170 -13.11 0.45 -13.00
N LYS A 171 -14.44 0.55 -13.09
CA LYS A 171 -15.27 1.21 -12.07
C LYS A 171 -15.16 0.52 -10.71
N MET A 172 -15.27 -0.81 -10.68
CA MET A 172 -15.06 -1.63 -9.47
C MET A 172 -13.69 -1.37 -8.84
N SER A 173 -12.62 -1.45 -9.63
CA SER A 173 -11.25 -1.23 -9.17
C SER A 173 -11.01 0.21 -8.71
N ARG A 174 -11.58 1.21 -9.39
CA ARG A 174 -11.55 2.62 -9.00
C ARG A 174 -12.23 2.84 -7.66
N ASN A 175 -13.43 2.30 -7.47
CA ASN A 175 -14.18 2.45 -6.21
C ASN A 175 -13.45 1.78 -5.05
N LEU A 176 -12.91 0.57 -5.25
CA LEU A 176 -12.06 -0.10 -4.26
C LEU A 176 -10.84 0.74 -3.88
N THR A 177 -10.20 1.36 -4.86
CA THR A 177 -9.06 2.26 -4.66
C THR A 177 -9.44 3.48 -3.81
N LEU A 178 -10.58 4.10 -4.09
CA LEU A 178 -11.07 5.27 -3.36
C LEU A 178 -11.50 4.93 -1.92
N LEU A 179 -12.16 3.78 -1.72
CA LEU A 179 -12.51 3.28 -0.39
C LEU A 179 -11.26 3.08 0.47
N ARG A 180 -10.26 2.36 -0.06
CA ARG A 180 -8.99 2.11 0.63
C ARG A 180 -8.25 3.41 0.94
N LYS A 181 -8.21 4.35 -0.01
CA LYS A 181 -7.65 5.69 0.21
C LYS A 181 -8.31 6.37 1.41
N SER A 182 -9.64 6.40 1.46
CA SER A 182 -10.39 7.04 2.54
C SER A 182 -10.04 6.43 3.91
N HIS A 183 -10.05 5.10 4.00
CA HIS A 183 -9.69 4.38 5.21
C HIS A 183 -8.24 4.64 5.64
N VAL A 184 -7.28 4.57 4.71
CA VAL A 184 -5.86 4.85 5.01
C VAL A 184 -5.69 6.26 5.55
N LEU A 185 -6.31 7.27 4.95
CA LEU A 185 -6.22 8.65 5.42
C LEU A 185 -6.83 8.83 6.82
N LYS A 186 -7.86 8.05 7.16
CA LYS A 186 -8.49 8.05 8.50
C LYS A 186 -7.57 7.38 9.54
N VAL A 187 -7.03 6.19 9.23
CA VAL A 187 -6.18 5.41 10.14
C VAL A 187 -4.82 6.06 10.34
N GLU A 188 -4.22 6.60 9.28
CA GLU A 188 -2.88 7.22 9.32
C GLU A 188 -2.78 8.37 10.33
N LYS A 189 -3.88 9.12 10.54
CA LYS A 189 -3.94 10.18 11.56
C LYS A 189 -3.73 9.66 13.00
N ARG A 190 -4.01 8.38 13.23
CA ARG A 190 -3.90 7.71 14.53
C ARG A 190 -2.59 6.96 14.71
N ILE A 191 -1.78 6.84 13.64
CA ILE A 191 -0.50 6.14 13.70
C ILE A 191 0.50 6.99 14.48
N LEU A 192 1.01 6.41 15.56
CA LEU A 192 2.09 6.96 16.37
C LEU A 192 3.25 5.99 16.34
N PHE A 193 4.45 6.49 16.06
CA PHE A 193 5.67 5.69 16.16
C PHE A 193 6.20 5.69 17.59
N GLY A 194 7.03 4.71 17.92
CA GLY A 194 7.56 4.52 19.26
C GLY A 194 6.84 3.42 20.03
N GLY A 195 7.30 3.13 21.24
CA GLY A 195 6.77 2.05 22.08
C GLY A 195 6.14 2.56 23.37
N ALA A 196 5.67 1.61 24.19
CA ALA A 196 5.33 1.85 25.58
C ALA A 196 6.45 2.61 26.32
N PRO A 197 6.14 3.31 27.42
CA PRO A 197 7.13 4.04 28.20
C PRO A 197 8.34 3.13 28.47
N ARG A 198 9.55 3.60 28.10
CA ARG A 198 10.86 2.89 28.16
C ARG A 198 11.30 2.05 26.95
N ALA A 199 10.47 1.82 25.92
CA ALA A 199 10.88 1.00 24.77
C ALA A 199 11.30 1.81 23.53
N TRP A 200 12.57 1.68 23.12
CA TRP A 200 13.10 2.28 21.88
C TRP A 200 12.75 1.44 20.65
N ARG A 201 12.04 2.03 19.67
CA ARG A 201 11.61 1.33 18.45
C ARG A 201 12.42 1.73 17.22
N ASP A 202 12.69 0.76 16.36
CA ASP A 202 13.35 0.98 15.06
C ASP A 202 12.34 1.44 14.02
N VAL A 203 12.58 2.60 13.43
CA VAL A 203 11.76 3.16 12.35
C VAL A 203 12.66 3.41 11.14
N GLU A 204 12.23 2.99 9.97
CA GLU A 204 12.91 3.28 8.71
C GLU A 204 12.22 4.45 8.01
N VAL A 205 13.02 5.32 7.39
CA VAL A 205 12.56 6.39 6.51
C VAL A 205 13.33 6.35 5.20
N ASP A 206 12.62 6.57 4.10
CA ASP A 206 13.18 6.71 2.76
C ASP A 206 12.18 7.45 1.86
N GLU A 207 12.61 7.80 0.66
CA GLU A 207 11.78 8.39 -0.38
C GLU A 207 11.73 7.53 -1.65
N ALA A 208 10.59 7.57 -2.34
CA ALA A 208 10.44 6.92 -3.64
C ALA A 208 9.73 7.82 -4.63
N THR A 209 10.20 7.74 -5.87
CA THR A 209 9.57 8.38 -7.04
C THR A 209 8.76 7.34 -7.81
N PHE A 210 7.53 7.71 -8.19
CA PHE A 210 6.60 6.84 -8.90
C PHE A 210 6.43 7.23 -10.37
N ASP A 211 6.36 8.53 -10.66
CA ASP A 211 6.15 9.02 -12.01
C ASP A 211 6.80 10.41 -12.22
N LYS A 212 6.87 10.83 -13.49
CA LYS A 212 7.26 12.18 -13.87
C LYS A 212 6.37 12.72 -14.99
N LYS A 213 6.12 14.02 -14.97
CA LYS A 213 5.37 14.75 -16.00
C LYS A 213 6.24 15.88 -16.54
N THR A 214 6.30 16.01 -17.87
CA THR A 214 6.78 17.24 -18.50
C THR A 214 5.67 18.28 -18.41
N LEU A 215 5.99 19.43 -17.85
CA LEU A 215 5.13 20.59 -17.74
C LEU A 215 5.08 21.31 -19.09
N GLU A 216 3.87 21.71 -19.48
CA GLU A 216 3.67 22.58 -20.64
C GLU A 216 4.09 24.02 -20.31
N PRO A 217 4.37 24.88 -21.31
CA PRO A 217 4.86 26.24 -21.07
C PRO A 217 3.98 27.07 -20.12
N TYR A 218 2.65 26.93 -20.20
CA TYR A 218 1.70 27.62 -19.32
C TYR A 218 1.66 27.09 -17.87
N GLU A 219 2.27 25.93 -17.60
CA GLU A 219 2.38 25.33 -16.27
C GLU A 219 3.72 25.66 -15.59
N LEU A 220 4.66 26.31 -16.32
CA LEU A 220 5.94 26.74 -15.79
C LEU A 220 5.74 28.03 -15.00
N SER A 221 6.43 28.17 -13.86
CA SER A 221 6.47 29.46 -13.16
C SER A 221 7.56 30.34 -13.78
N ASP A 222 7.23 31.61 -14.07
CA ASP A 222 8.16 32.62 -14.61
C ASP A 222 9.24 33.07 -13.61
N THR A 223 9.37 32.38 -12.48
CA THR A 223 10.43 32.63 -11.50
C THR A 223 11.77 32.13 -12.02
N ASP A 224 12.80 32.96 -11.98
CA ASP A 224 14.18 32.66 -12.42
C ASP A 224 14.72 31.31 -11.91
N GLN A 225 14.32 30.89 -10.71
CA GLN A 225 14.76 29.63 -10.09
C GLN A 225 14.32 28.37 -10.86
N ASN A 226 13.31 28.46 -11.73
CA ASN A 226 12.79 27.35 -12.54
C ASN A 226 13.11 27.49 -14.04
N ALA A 227 13.89 28.51 -14.44
CA ALA A 227 14.30 28.69 -15.83
C ALA A 227 14.95 27.41 -16.40
N GLY A 228 14.41 26.94 -17.53
CA GLY A 228 14.85 25.70 -18.20
C GLY A 228 14.46 24.39 -17.49
N LYS A 229 13.68 24.42 -16.41
CA LYS A 229 13.21 23.23 -15.67
C LYS A 229 11.74 23.00 -15.97
N ASN A 230 11.40 21.83 -16.51
CA ASN A 230 10.04 21.50 -16.94
C ASN A 230 9.59 20.10 -16.48
N THR A 231 10.33 19.44 -15.60
CA THR A 231 9.99 18.08 -15.15
C THR A 231 9.50 18.08 -13.72
N LEU A 232 8.21 17.78 -13.56
CA LEU A 232 7.55 17.53 -12.29
C LEU A 232 7.67 16.06 -11.89
N TRP A 233 7.89 15.79 -10.62
CA TRP A 233 8.06 14.43 -10.08
C TRP A 233 6.97 14.08 -9.08
N GLU A 234 6.41 12.87 -9.20
CA GLU A 234 5.58 12.28 -8.15
C GLU A 234 6.48 11.55 -7.13
N GLN A 235 6.93 12.28 -6.12
CA GLN A 235 7.79 11.77 -5.05
C GLN A 235 7.02 11.65 -3.73
N TRP A 236 7.28 10.58 -2.99
CA TRP A 236 6.67 10.30 -1.70
C TRP A 236 7.73 9.92 -0.66
N GLY A 237 7.58 10.43 0.56
CA GLY A 237 8.33 9.99 1.73
C GLY A 237 7.57 8.90 2.46
N GLY A 238 8.28 7.93 3.02
CA GLY A 238 7.68 6.79 3.72
C GLY A 238 8.33 6.59 5.07
N LEU A 239 7.53 6.29 6.10
CA LEU A 239 8.01 5.91 7.43
C LEU A 239 7.37 4.58 7.82
N VAL A 240 8.15 3.66 8.37
CA VAL A 240 7.63 2.37 8.83
C VAL A 240 8.40 1.86 10.04
N GLN A 241 7.67 1.39 11.06
CA GLN A 241 8.28 0.70 12.19
C GLN A 241 8.63 -0.72 11.77
N ARG A 242 9.87 -1.13 12.04
CA ARG A 242 10.32 -2.50 11.73
C ARG A 242 9.44 -3.52 12.43
N GLY A 243 9.06 -4.56 11.69
CA GLY A 243 8.21 -5.64 12.20
C GLY A 243 6.72 -5.30 12.34
N CYS A 244 6.28 -4.09 11.95
CA CYS A 244 4.87 -3.70 12.01
C CYS A 244 4.42 -2.97 10.71
N PRO A 245 4.05 -3.72 9.64
CA PRO A 245 3.69 -3.13 8.35
C PRO A 245 2.54 -2.13 8.40
N LYS A 246 1.60 -2.30 9.34
CA LYS A 246 0.46 -1.41 9.59
C LYS A 246 0.85 0.01 10.02
N THR A 247 2.11 0.21 10.39
CA THR A 247 2.65 1.55 10.72
C THR A 247 3.19 2.29 9.50
N LEU A 248 3.15 1.70 8.29
CA LEU A 248 3.62 2.39 7.09
C LEU A 248 2.79 3.66 6.88
N VAL A 249 3.45 4.81 6.97
CA VAL A 249 2.91 6.14 6.68
C VAL A 249 3.54 6.63 5.40
N LEU A 250 2.73 7.14 4.47
CA LEU A 250 3.21 7.74 3.22
C LEU A 250 2.85 9.22 3.18
N VAL A 251 3.78 10.07 2.77
CA VAL A 251 3.57 11.51 2.66
C VAL A 251 3.96 11.94 1.25
N LYS A 252 3.03 12.54 0.51
CA LYS A 252 3.34 13.13 -0.80
C LYS A 252 4.27 14.31 -0.59
N LEU A 253 5.40 14.31 -1.30
CA LEU A 253 6.37 15.40 -1.25
C LEU A 253 6.13 16.37 -2.41
N ASN A 254 6.62 17.59 -2.25
CA ASN A 254 6.61 18.60 -3.31
C ASN A 254 8.05 18.92 -3.72
N PRO A 255 8.74 18.01 -4.45
CA PRO A 255 10.11 18.25 -4.87
C PRO A 255 10.23 19.43 -5.83
N ALA A 256 11.44 19.98 -5.94
CA ALA A 256 11.73 20.99 -6.95
C ALA A 256 11.54 20.42 -8.37
N VAL A 257 11.03 21.25 -9.27
CA VAL A 257 10.99 20.95 -10.71
C VAL A 257 12.43 20.83 -11.20
N THR A 258 12.69 19.90 -12.12
CA THR A 258 14.04 19.67 -12.65
C THR A 258 14.07 19.79 -14.17
N VAL A 259 15.28 19.76 -14.74
CA VAL A 259 15.47 19.58 -16.18
C VAL A 259 15.06 18.17 -16.63
N SER A 260 14.68 17.99 -17.91
CA SER A 260 14.19 16.73 -18.49
C SER A 260 15.10 15.50 -18.28
N ARG A 261 16.42 15.73 -18.25
CA ARG A 261 17.45 14.69 -18.15
C ARG A 261 17.90 14.41 -16.71
N ALA A 262 17.28 15.05 -15.71
CA ALA A 262 17.63 14.80 -14.33
C ALA A 262 17.34 13.33 -13.95
N PRO A 263 18.23 12.68 -13.18
CA PRO A 263 18.03 11.29 -12.75
C PRO A 263 16.89 11.13 -11.73
N GLY A 264 16.45 12.23 -11.10
CA GLY A 264 15.37 12.29 -10.13
C GLY A 264 15.28 13.67 -9.47
N PRO A 265 14.29 13.89 -8.60
CA PRO A 265 14.10 15.15 -7.87
C PRO A 265 15.15 15.41 -6.77
N GLY A 266 16.04 14.45 -6.50
CA GLY A 266 16.95 14.48 -5.37
C GLY A 266 16.32 13.99 -4.06
N ALA A 267 17.08 14.10 -2.98
CA ALA A 267 16.67 13.65 -1.65
C ALA A 267 15.61 14.59 -1.03
N MET A 268 14.84 14.07 -0.07
CA MET A 268 13.85 14.86 0.67
C MET A 268 14.51 16.10 1.30
N ARG A 269 13.93 17.28 1.11
CA ARG A 269 14.50 18.53 1.65
C ARG A 269 14.21 18.66 3.14
N LYS A 270 15.02 19.45 3.86
CA LYS A 270 14.83 19.70 5.30
C LYS A 270 13.49 20.37 5.61
N ILE A 271 13.01 21.26 4.73
CA ILE A 271 11.70 21.91 4.82
C ILE A 271 10.55 20.88 4.80
N ASP A 272 10.65 19.85 3.97
CA ASP A 272 9.64 18.79 3.88
C ASP A 272 9.79 17.78 5.04
N TRP A 273 11.02 17.44 5.42
CA TRP A 273 11.30 16.47 6.48
C TRP A 273 10.94 16.97 7.88
N LYS A 274 11.24 18.23 8.21
CA LYS A 274 11.02 18.81 9.55
C LYS A 274 9.58 18.62 10.08
N PRO A 275 8.51 18.98 9.35
CA PRO A 275 7.15 18.79 9.83
C PRO A 275 6.80 17.31 10.00
N ILE A 276 7.28 16.43 9.10
CA ILE A 276 7.06 14.98 9.18
C ILE A 276 7.71 14.41 10.45
N ALA A 277 8.98 14.72 10.68
CA ALA A 277 9.73 14.23 11.83
C ALA A 277 9.13 14.73 13.16
N HIS A 278 8.72 15.99 13.21
CA HIS A 278 8.08 16.55 14.40
C HIS A 278 6.74 15.90 14.70
N LYS A 279 5.91 15.66 13.68
CA LYS A 279 4.61 15.02 13.84
C LYS A 279 4.73 13.58 14.33
N TYR A 280 5.63 12.80 13.73
CA TYR A 280 5.64 11.35 13.91
C TYR A 280 6.67 10.83 14.91
N LEU A 281 7.79 11.54 15.12
CA LEU A 281 8.97 11.00 15.83
C LEU A 281 9.36 11.77 17.10
N LYS A 282 8.98 13.05 17.21
CA LYS A 282 9.37 13.90 18.36
C LYS A 282 8.89 13.32 19.68
N ASN A 283 9.81 13.16 20.63
CA ASN A 283 9.60 12.62 21.97
C ASN A 283 9.04 11.19 22.00
N ARG A 284 9.29 10.40 20.94
CA ARG A 284 8.75 9.03 20.81
C ARG A 284 9.74 7.89 21.10
N ARG A 285 10.99 8.21 21.46
CA ARG A 285 12.06 7.23 21.71
C ARG A 285 12.26 6.31 20.49
N VAL A 286 12.59 6.91 19.36
CA VAL A 286 12.75 6.22 18.08
C VAL A 286 14.23 6.15 17.69
N ILE A 287 14.65 5.00 17.18
CA ILE A 287 15.91 4.86 16.44
C ILE A 287 15.55 4.93 14.96
N LEU A 288 15.83 6.08 14.34
CA LEU A 288 15.56 6.35 12.95
C LEU A 288 16.68 5.79 12.09
N HIS A 289 16.33 4.93 11.15
CA HIS A 289 17.21 4.36 10.15
C HIS A 289 16.91 5.00 8.80
N SER A 290 17.88 5.71 8.22
CA SER A 290 17.72 6.35 6.92
C SER A 290 18.91 6.08 6.01
N ASP A 291 18.78 6.53 4.76
CA ASP A 291 19.95 6.79 3.94
C ASP A 291 20.76 7.97 4.50
N SER A 292 21.92 8.25 3.92
CA SER A 292 22.81 9.31 4.44
C SER A 292 22.45 10.73 3.97
N ALA A 293 21.23 10.97 3.49
CA ALA A 293 20.79 12.29 3.06
C ALA A 293 20.91 13.33 4.20
N ARG A 294 21.27 14.56 3.84
CA ARG A 294 21.58 15.62 4.81
C ARG A 294 20.37 16.02 5.66
N SER A 295 19.17 15.96 5.09
CA SER A 295 17.91 16.31 5.76
C SER A 295 17.63 15.43 6.98
N TYR A 296 17.85 14.11 6.87
CA TYR A 296 17.60 13.15 7.95
C TYR A 296 18.50 13.32 9.17
N ARG A 297 19.66 13.99 9.03
CA ARG A 297 20.59 14.27 10.14
C ARG A 297 20.09 15.34 11.12
N MET A 298 18.95 15.95 10.85
CA MET A 298 18.34 16.93 11.75
C MET A 298 18.08 16.29 13.12
N LYS A 299 18.57 16.94 14.18
CA LYS A 299 18.32 16.51 15.56
C LYS A 299 16.84 16.72 15.91
N VAL A 300 16.20 15.67 16.39
CA VAL A 300 14.81 15.71 16.87
C VAL A 300 14.81 15.14 18.30
N PRO A 301 14.19 15.84 19.27
CA PRO A 301 14.09 15.34 20.64
C PRO A 301 13.49 13.93 20.71
N GLY A 302 14.09 13.04 21.49
CA GLY A 302 13.64 11.65 21.63
C GLY A 302 13.87 10.77 20.39
N MET A 303 14.77 11.18 19.47
CA MET A 303 15.15 10.41 18.28
C MET A 303 16.66 10.21 18.24
N LEU A 304 17.09 8.95 18.06
CA LEU A 304 18.46 8.59 17.72
C LEU A 304 18.52 8.32 16.21
N HIS A 305 19.65 8.62 15.58
CA HIS A 305 19.80 8.53 14.13
C HIS A 305 20.88 7.52 13.73
N ASP A 306 20.49 6.61 12.85
CA ASP A 306 21.33 5.67 12.13
C ASP A 306 21.26 5.99 10.64
N ALA A 307 22.42 6.07 10.00
CA ALA A 307 22.51 6.29 8.56
C ALA A 307 23.45 5.28 7.90
N VAL A 308 23.09 4.89 6.69
CA VAL A 308 23.90 4.03 5.84
C VAL A 308 24.25 4.74 4.55
N VAL A 309 25.49 4.61 4.09
CA VAL A 309 25.97 5.21 2.83
C VAL A 309 25.87 4.18 1.72
N HIS A 310 24.92 4.35 0.80
CA HIS A 310 24.71 3.49 -0.37
C HIS A 310 25.63 3.84 -1.55
N GLN A 311 26.89 4.17 -1.27
CA GLN A 311 27.87 4.56 -2.29
C GLN A 311 29.09 3.63 -2.28
N LYS A 312 29.63 3.35 -3.46
CA LYS A 312 30.98 2.78 -3.56
C LYS A 312 31.98 3.82 -3.05
N LYS A 313 32.85 3.41 -2.13
CA LYS A 313 33.90 4.29 -1.61
C LYS A 313 35.25 3.82 -2.12
N ARG A 314 36.04 4.73 -2.70
CA ARG A 314 37.44 4.46 -3.02
C ARG A 314 38.24 4.56 -1.72
N VAL A 315 38.92 3.48 -1.33
CA VAL A 315 39.70 3.42 -0.08
C VAL A 315 41.09 2.88 -0.37
N LYS A 316 42.10 3.44 0.28
CA LYS A 316 43.47 2.92 0.24
C LYS A 316 43.57 1.75 1.22
N ARG A 317 43.97 0.56 0.73
CA ARG A 317 44.23 -0.63 1.56
C ARG A 317 45.52 -1.27 1.09
N GLY A 318 46.51 -1.36 1.98
CA GLY A 318 47.85 -1.87 1.65
C GLY A 318 48.48 -1.12 0.49
N GLY A 319 48.50 0.22 0.54
CA GLY A 319 49.07 1.06 -0.52
C GLY A 319 48.21 1.23 -1.79
N LYS A 320 47.32 0.29 -2.12
CA LYS A 320 46.52 0.30 -3.35
C LYS A 320 45.12 0.89 -3.15
N TRP A 321 44.66 1.66 -4.14
CA TRP A 321 43.30 2.20 -4.17
C TRP A 321 42.30 1.16 -4.64
N ILE A 322 41.37 0.76 -3.77
CA ILE A 322 40.36 -0.25 -4.06
C ILE A 322 38.97 0.36 -3.92
N TRP A 323 38.08 0.02 -4.86
CA TRP A 323 36.65 0.33 -4.76
C TRP A 323 35.96 -0.61 -3.77
N LYS A 324 35.64 -0.09 -2.59
CA LYS A 324 34.84 -0.81 -1.60
C LYS A 324 33.37 -0.78 -2.02
N LYS A 325 32.74 -1.96 -2.06
CA LYS A 325 31.31 -2.10 -2.32
C LYS A 325 30.48 -1.35 -1.25
N PRO A 326 29.30 -0.82 -1.60
CA PRO A 326 28.41 -0.18 -0.63
C PRO A 326 28.04 -1.16 0.47
N THR A 327 27.94 -0.64 1.69
CA THR A 327 27.43 -1.38 2.83
C THR A 327 25.97 -1.00 2.97
N PHE A 328 25.05 -1.97 2.86
CA PHE A 328 23.61 -1.70 2.98
C PHE A 328 23.09 -1.91 4.41
N VAL A 329 23.81 -2.71 5.21
CA VAL A 329 23.49 -2.93 6.62
C VAL A 329 24.77 -2.84 7.44
N LYS A 330 24.76 -1.99 8.47
CA LYS A 330 25.85 -1.87 9.45
C LYS A 330 25.29 -2.12 10.84
N VAL A 331 26.07 -2.72 11.74
CA VAL A 331 25.70 -2.74 13.16
C VAL A 331 26.14 -1.41 13.78
N SER A 332 25.20 -0.72 14.42
CA SER A 332 25.41 0.50 15.17
C SER A 332 25.17 0.24 16.66
N SER A 333 25.83 1.02 17.51
CA SER A 333 25.70 0.96 18.96
C SER A 333 25.37 2.36 19.46
N HIS A 334 24.29 2.51 20.21
CA HIS A 334 23.82 3.79 20.73
C HIS A 334 23.80 3.78 22.25
N LYS A 335 24.27 4.85 22.87
CA LYS A 335 24.04 5.10 24.29
C LYS A 335 22.69 5.78 24.45
N LEU A 336 21.83 5.20 25.29
CA LEU A 336 20.52 5.71 25.64
C LEU A 336 20.64 6.78 26.74
N PRO A 337 19.62 7.64 26.93
CA PRO A 337 19.62 8.65 27.99
C PRO A 337 19.74 8.09 29.42
N ASP A 338 19.38 6.81 29.61
CA ASP A 338 19.49 6.11 30.89
C ASP A 338 20.85 5.40 31.07
N GLY A 339 21.83 5.67 30.20
CA GLY A 339 23.17 5.09 30.24
C GLY A 339 23.29 3.70 29.58
N ARG A 340 22.17 3.02 29.29
CA ARG A 340 22.19 1.70 28.65
C ARG A 340 22.64 1.79 27.20
N THR A 341 23.26 0.73 26.68
CA THR A 341 23.68 0.68 25.27
C THR A 341 22.78 -0.26 24.49
N ILE A 342 22.33 0.19 23.32
CA ILE A 342 21.52 -0.60 22.41
C ILE A 342 22.25 -0.81 21.08
N LYS A 343 22.27 -2.07 20.60
CA LYS A 343 22.84 -2.43 19.31
C LYS A 343 21.73 -2.66 18.29
N THR A 344 21.85 -2.02 17.13
CA THR A 344 20.87 -2.05 16.05
C THR A 344 21.55 -2.37 14.72
N LYS A 345 20.78 -2.86 13.75
CA LYS A 345 21.21 -2.92 12.35
C LYS A 345 20.75 -1.65 11.64
N ALA A 346 21.64 -0.72 11.36
CA ALA A 346 21.38 0.43 10.51
C ALA A 346 21.10 -0.01 9.06
N GLY A 347 20.04 0.52 8.44
CA GLY A 347 19.64 0.21 7.06
C GLY A 347 18.13 0.43 6.81
N THR A 348 17.75 0.49 5.53
CA THR A 348 16.39 0.82 5.06
C THR A 348 15.69 -0.36 4.36
N GLN A 349 16.06 -1.61 4.68
CA GLN A 349 15.59 -2.77 3.91
C GLN A 349 14.08 -3.01 3.92
N ILE A 350 13.35 -2.58 4.95
CA ILE A 350 11.90 -2.78 5.07
C ILE A 350 11.15 -1.73 4.25
N ILE A 351 11.56 -0.47 4.31
CA ILE A 351 10.95 0.60 3.51
C ILE A 351 11.28 0.40 2.02
N ASP A 352 12.49 -0.04 1.66
CA ASP A 352 12.85 -0.41 0.29
C ASP A 352 11.90 -1.50 -0.28
N ARG A 353 11.56 -2.50 0.55
CA ARG A 353 10.61 -3.55 0.19
C ARG A 353 9.19 -3.02 0.09
N ALA A 354 8.80 -2.07 0.94
CA ALA A 354 7.51 -1.38 0.84
C ALA A 354 7.39 -0.63 -0.49
N TRP A 355 8.43 0.08 -0.89
CA TRP A 355 8.45 0.77 -2.17
C TRP A 355 8.35 -0.17 -3.36
N ARG A 356 9.07 -1.30 -3.35
CA ARG A 356 8.91 -2.32 -4.37
C ARG A 356 7.48 -2.83 -4.44
N PHE A 357 6.91 -3.21 -3.30
CA PHE A 357 5.54 -3.69 -3.20
C PHE A 357 4.53 -2.71 -3.80
N ILE A 358 4.66 -1.42 -3.48
CA ILE A 358 3.76 -0.37 -4.00
C ILE A 358 3.97 -0.20 -5.51
N LYS A 359 5.22 -0.11 -5.98
CA LYS A 359 5.53 0.04 -7.42
C LYS A 359 4.97 -1.11 -8.26
N ASP A 360 5.02 -2.34 -7.76
CA ASP A 360 4.49 -3.52 -8.45
C ASP A 360 2.97 -3.45 -8.67
N ARG A 361 2.24 -2.66 -7.87
CA ARG A 361 0.77 -2.47 -7.93
C ARG A 361 0.35 -1.26 -8.75
N LEU A 362 1.27 -0.34 -9.01
CA LEU A 362 1.05 0.87 -9.79
C LEU A 362 1.37 0.68 -11.28
N ARG A 363 1.32 -0.56 -11.80
CA ARG A 363 1.66 -0.87 -13.20
C ARG A 363 1.08 0.20 -14.13
N ARG A 364 1.99 0.88 -14.85
CA ARG A 364 1.77 2.13 -15.57
C ARG A 364 0.61 2.00 -16.57
N ASN A 365 -0.58 2.38 -16.13
CA ASN A 365 -1.68 2.72 -17.03
C ASN A 365 -1.57 4.20 -17.38
N GLN A 366 -1.81 4.55 -18.64
CA GLN A 366 -1.71 5.91 -19.19
C GLN A 366 -2.58 6.97 -18.47
N ARG A 367 -3.48 6.54 -17.58
CA ARG A 367 -4.49 7.38 -16.90
C ARG A 367 -4.06 7.92 -15.53
N ALA A 368 -2.96 7.44 -14.95
CA ALA A 368 -2.46 7.91 -13.65
C ALA A 368 -1.11 8.62 -13.84
N LYS A 369 -1.15 9.92 -14.08
CA LYS A 369 0.03 10.75 -14.30
C LYS A 369 0.50 11.40 -12.99
N ALA A 370 1.77 11.78 -12.93
CA ALA A 370 2.31 12.62 -11.86
C ALA A 370 1.42 13.84 -11.61
N GLY A 371 1.19 14.17 -10.33
CA GLY A 371 0.28 15.22 -9.90
C GLY A 371 -1.18 14.79 -9.78
N SER A 372 -1.63 13.71 -10.44
CA SER A 372 -3.04 13.33 -10.44
C SER A 372 -3.54 12.83 -9.08
N SER A 373 -4.78 13.20 -8.75
CA SER A 373 -5.47 12.74 -7.54
C SER A 373 -5.69 11.22 -7.53
N PHE A 374 -5.79 10.62 -8.73
CA PHE A 374 -5.96 9.17 -8.89
C PHE A 374 -4.65 8.41 -8.67
N LEU A 375 -3.49 8.90 -9.15
CA LEU A 375 -2.20 8.27 -8.82
C LEU A 375 -1.97 8.27 -7.30
N ALA A 376 -2.27 9.38 -6.63
CA ALA A 376 -2.24 9.44 -5.17
C ALA A 376 -3.20 8.43 -4.53
N ALA A 377 -4.42 8.25 -5.08
CA ALA A 377 -5.35 7.24 -4.61
C ALA A 377 -4.83 5.81 -4.77
N GLN A 378 -4.16 5.51 -5.89
CA GLN A 378 -3.54 4.21 -6.12
C GLN A 378 -2.37 3.95 -5.16
N VAL A 379 -1.52 4.95 -4.90
CA VAL A 379 -0.45 4.85 -3.88
C VAL A 379 -1.04 4.50 -2.51
N ARG A 380 -2.12 5.18 -2.11
CA ARG A 380 -2.83 4.91 -0.85
C ARG A 380 -3.52 3.54 -0.82
N SER A 381 -4.10 3.10 -1.93
CA SER A 381 -4.69 1.76 -2.06
C SER A 381 -3.62 0.67 -1.91
N ALA A 382 -2.45 0.86 -2.51
CA ALA A 382 -1.31 -0.05 -2.34
C ALA A 382 -0.72 -0.02 -0.92
N GLN A 383 -0.75 1.13 -0.24
CA GLN A 383 -0.41 1.24 1.19
C GLN A 383 -1.34 0.38 2.05
N TRP A 384 -2.65 0.41 1.78
CA TRP A 384 -3.61 -0.46 2.46
C TRP A 384 -3.29 -1.94 2.24
N GLU A 385 -3.03 -2.35 0.99
CA GLU A 385 -2.63 -3.74 0.71
C GLU A 385 -1.33 -4.12 1.42
N TYR A 386 -0.39 -3.18 1.59
CA TYR A 386 0.84 -3.44 2.33
C TYR A 386 0.60 -3.64 3.83
N TRP A 387 -0.32 -2.86 4.42
CA TRP A 387 -0.74 -3.03 5.82
C TRP A 387 -1.30 -4.43 6.08
N HIS A 388 -2.00 -4.99 5.10
CA HIS A 388 -2.68 -6.30 5.16
C HIS A 388 -1.97 -7.40 4.37
N ARG A 389 -0.68 -7.23 4.01
CA ARG A 389 0.03 -8.12 3.08
C ARG A 389 0.18 -9.59 3.53
N ASN A 390 -0.02 -9.85 4.83
CA ASN A 390 0.05 -11.19 5.43
C ASN A 390 -1.34 -11.66 5.90
N GLU A 391 -2.40 -10.95 5.52
CA GLU A 391 -3.79 -11.20 5.91
C GLU A 391 -4.61 -11.59 4.68
N ASP A 392 -5.77 -12.19 4.92
CA ASP A 392 -6.74 -12.46 3.87
C ASP A 392 -7.41 -11.14 3.42
N LEU A 393 -7.04 -10.67 2.22
CA LEU A 393 -7.56 -9.42 1.68
C LEU A 393 -9.08 -9.47 1.41
N TRP A 394 -9.67 -10.65 1.23
CA TRP A 394 -11.13 -10.78 1.13
C TRP A 394 -11.80 -10.37 2.45
N ALA A 395 -11.35 -10.96 3.56
CA ALA A 395 -11.84 -10.62 4.90
C ALA A 395 -11.54 -9.16 5.27
N CYS A 396 -10.36 -8.64 4.95
CA CYS A 396 -10.02 -7.23 5.19
C CYS A 396 -10.90 -6.29 4.37
N THR A 397 -11.26 -6.65 3.13
CA THR A 397 -12.14 -5.84 2.28
C THR A 397 -13.58 -5.86 2.81
N GLY A 398 -14.06 -6.99 3.33
CA GLY A 398 -15.35 -7.07 4.02
C GLY A 398 -15.43 -6.12 5.22
N ALA A 399 -14.41 -6.12 6.10
CA ALA A 399 -14.34 -5.19 7.23
C ALA A 399 -14.31 -3.71 6.79
N LEU A 400 -13.61 -3.41 5.68
CA LEU A 400 -13.58 -2.07 5.10
C LEU A 400 -14.97 -1.63 4.60
N LEU A 401 -15.72 -2.54 3.97
CA LEU A 401 -17.07 -2.27 3.48
C LEU A 401 -18.09 -2.13 4.61
N GLU A 402 -17.96 -2.92 5.67
CA GLU A 402 -18.76 -2.77 6.89
C GLU A 402 -18.59 -1.36 7.47
N GLU A 403 -17.35 -0.89 7.64
CA GLU A 403 -17.07 0.47 8.12
C GLU A 403 -17.72 1.55 7.23
N TYR A 404 -17.66 1.37 5.91
CA TYR A 404 -18.25 2.30 4.94
C TYR A 404 -19.79 2.31 4.99
N THR A 405 -20.40 1.13 5.07
CA THR A 405 -21.86 0.95 4.98
C THR A 405 -22.58 1.23 6.30
N THR A 406 -21.88 1.14 7.44
CA THR A 406 -22.43 1.41 8.78
C THR A 406 -23.06 2.81 8.88
N GLY A 407 -22.58 3.79 8.11
CA GLY A 407 -23.15 5.15 8.08
C GLY A 407 -24.52 5.28 7.40
N PHE A 408 -24.91 4.31 6.56
CA PHE A 408 -26.16 4.37 5.77
C PHE A 408 -27.25 3.42 6.29
N ALA A 409 -26.86 2.25 6.80
CA ALA A 409 -27.81 1.22 7.22
C ALA A 409 -28.27 1.35 8.68
N LYS A 410 -27.55 2.11 9.53
CA LYS A 410 -27.86 2.28 10.96
C LYS A 410 -28.56 3.60 11.30
N ARG A 411 -29.61 3.96 10.56
CA ARG A 411 -30.65 4.81 11.17
C ARG A 411 -31.66 3.85 11.79
N PRO A 412 -31.65 3.63 13.13
CA PRO A 412 -32.76 2.94 13.77
C PRO A 412 -34.04 3.72 13.45
N ALA A 413 -35.14 3.00 13.21
CA ALA A 413 -36.45 3.63 13.24
C ALA A 413 -36.61 4.24 14.65
N LEU A 414 -36.88 5.55 14.70
CA LEU A 414 -37.27 6.21 15.95
C LEU A 414 -38.61 5.67 16.42
#